data_AF-A0A352KKW1-F1
#
_entry.id   AF-A0A352KKW1-F1
#
_cell.length_a   1.000
_cell.length_b   1.000
_cell.length_c   1.000
_cell.angle_alpha   90.00
_cell.angle_beta   90.00
_cell.angle_gamma   90.00
#
_symmetry.space_group_name_H-M   'P 1'
#
loop_
_entity.id
_entity.type
_entity.pdbx_description
1 polymer ?
#
loop_
_entity_poly.entity_id
_entity_poly.type
_entity_poly.pdbx_seq_one_letter_code
_entity_poly.pdbx_strand_id
1 'polypeptide(L)'
;MPLNVQLQEQYCFSNFVVGQNQEVVDALKQMVQVQPATVCIHGQAASGKTHLLHAACGLAQSQQWTTLYLSFKEPSLQSSVLEGLEQYQLVCLDDIQRIAGQAEWEEALFHCYN
;
A
#
# COMPACT_ATOMS: atom_id res chain seq x y z
N MET A 1 2.89 -21.31 31.57
CA MET A 1 3.37 -21.21 30.17
C MET A 1 3.53 -19.73 29.87
N PRO A 2 4.71 -19.22 29.50
CA PRO A 2 4.86 -17.80 29.22
C PRO A 2 4.19 -17.46 27.90
N LEU A 3 3.42 -16.37 27.91
CA LEU A 3 2.67 -15.86 26.77
C LEU A 3 3.67 -15.29 25.76
N ASN A 4 3.82 -15.96 24.61
CA ASN A 4 4.63 -15.48 23.49
C ASN A 4 3.85 -14.35 22.79
N VAL A 5 3.89 -13.15 23.36
CA VAL A 5 3.31 -11.95 22.74
C VAL A 5 4.25 -11.52 21.63
N GLN A 6 4.11 -12.13 20.45
CA GLN A 6 4.43 -11.43 19.22
C GLN A 6 3.42 -10.30 19.14
N LEU A 7 3.82 -9.11 19.59
CA LEU A 7 3.15 -7.86 19.22
C LEU A 7 3.24 -7.82 17.69
N GLN A 8 2.24 -8.36 17.01
CA GLN A 8 2.03 -8.05 15.61
C GLN A 8 1.75 -6.54 15.63
N GLU A 9 2.75 -5.75 15.24
CA GLU A 9 2.58 -4.32 15.02
C GLU A 9 1.46 -4.16 13.99
N GLN A 10 0.24 -3.94 14.48
CA GLN A 10 -0.90 -3.64 13.61
C GLN A 10 -0.71 -2.22 13.15
N TYR A 11 -0.09 -2.03 11.98
CA TYR A 11 0.02 -0.72 11.35
C TYR A 11 -1.39 -0.21 11.01
N CYS A 12 -1.90 0.72 11.81
CA CYS A 12 -3.25 1.28 11.64
C CYS A 12 -3.22 2.80 11.76
N PHE A 13 -4.29 3.47 11.32
CA PHE A 13 -4.32 4.94 11.38
C PHE A 13 -4.31 5.48 12.81
N SER A 14 -4.78 4.72 13.80
CA SER A 14 -4.84 5.18 15.20
C SER A 14 -3.47 5.18 15.90
N ASN A 15 -2.49 4.41 15.41
CA ASN A 15 -1.13 4.39 15.94
C ASN A 15 -0.10 5.06 15.01
N PHE A 16 -0.56 5.77 13.97
CA PHE A 16 0.28 6.62 13.13
C PHE A 16 0.41 8.02 13.72
N VAL A 17 1.63 8.48 13.98
CA VAL A 17 1.89 9.85 14.43
C VAL A 17 1.78 10.80 13.24
N VAL A 18 0.64 11.48 13.13
CA VAL A 18 0.28 12.27 11.94
C VAL A 18 1.25 13.44 11.68
N GLY A 19 1.57 14.25 12.70
CA GLY A 19 2.39 15.44 12.53
C GLY A 19 1.84 16.36 11.43
N GLN A 20 2.65 16.68 10.43
CA GLN A 20 2.25 17.50 9.26
C GLN A 20 1.60 16.67 8.14
N ASN A 21 1.45 15.35 8.30
CA ASN A 21 0.94 14.44 7.27
C ASN A 21 -0.58 14.26 7.32
N GLN A 22 -1.32 15.23 7.85
CA GLN A 22 -2.77 15.11 8.03
C GLN A 22 -3.49 14.95 6.68
N GLU A 23 -3.07 15.71 5.67
CA GLU A 23 -3.66 15.66 4.33
C GLU A 23 -3.58 14.26 3.70
N VAL A 24 -2.41 13.60 3.76
CA VAL A 24 -2.26 12.25 3.20
C VAL A 24 -3.05 11.21 4.00
N VAL A 25 -3.14 11.35 5.33
CA VAL A 25 -3.95 10.47 6.17
C VAL A 25 -5.44 10.58 5.79
N ASP A 26 -5.93 11.79 5.58
CA ASP A 26 -7.33 12.03 5.21
C ASP A 26 -7.62 11.55 3.79
N ALA A 27 -6.71 11.80 2.84
CA ALA A 27 -6.82 11.30 1.47
C ALA A 27 -6.91 9.77 1.43
N LEU A 28 -6.08 9.06 2.21
CA LEU A 28 -6.11 7.59 2.27
C LEU A 28 -7.39 7.06 2.92
N LYS A 29 -7.88 7.71 3.98
CA LYS A 29 -9.17 7.33 4.59
C LYS A 29 -10.33 7.54 3.63
N GLN A 30 -10.32 8.64 2.86
CA GLN A 30 -11.35 8.95 1.89
C GLN A 30 -11.31 8.01 0.68
N MET A 31 -10.13 7.60 0.22
CA MET A 31 -9.96 6.61 -0.86
C MET A 31 -10.65 5.28 -0.54
N VAL A 32 -10.72 4.90 0.74
CA VAL A 32 -11.43 3.70 1.20
C VAL A 32 -12.94 3.93 1.37
N GLN A 33 -13.47 5.04 0.88
CA GLN A 33 -14.92 5.33 0.85
C GLN A 33 -15.40 5.76 -0.53
N VAL A 34 -14.54 6.41 -1.31
CA VAL A 34 -14.85 6.97 -2.63
C VAL A 34 -13.93 6.36 -3.68
N GLN A 35 -14.52 5.64 -4.63
CA GLN A 35 -13.84 5.03 -5.77
C GLN A 35 -14.38 5.59 -7.10
N PRO A 36 -13.58 5.60 -8.19
CA PRO A 36 -12.15 5.26 -8.23
C PRO A 36 -11.28 6.40 -7.68
N ALA A 37 -10.18 6.06 -7.01
CA ALA A 37 -9.20 7.01 -6.49
C ALA A 37 -7.80 6.39 -6.48
N THR A 38 -6.79 7.20 -6.83
CA THR A 38 -5.37 6.81 -6.76
C THR A 38 -4.63 7.84 -5.92
N VAL A 39 -3.80 7.37 -5.00
CA VAL A 39 -2.93 8.21 -4.17
C VAL A 39 -1.49 7.74 -4.31
N CYS A 40 -0.59 8.66 -4.65
CA CYS A 40 0.86 8.43 -4.63
C CYS A 40 1.45 9.08 -3.38
N ILE A 41 2.23 8.31 -2.60
CA ILE A 41 2.89 8.79 -1.39
C ILE A 41 4.39 8.81 -1.64
N HIS A 42 5.00 10.00 -1.57
CA HIS A 42 6.45 10.16 -1.66
C HIS A 42 6.98 10.81 -0.36
N GLY A 43 8.19 10.45 0.03
CA GLY A 43 8.82 10.99 1.23
C GLY A 43 10.15 10.28 1.53
N GLN A 44 10.92 10.85 2.45
CA GLN A 44 12.23 10.32 2.85
C GLN A 44 12.13 8.89 3.42
N ALA A 45 13.26 8.18 3.50
CA ALA A 45 13.32 6.90 4.18
C ALA A 45 12.81 7.02 5.62
N ALA A 46 12.15 5.98 6.13
CA ALA A 46 11.54 5.95 7.47
C ALA A 46 10.47 7.04 7.74
N SER A 47 9.87 7.65 6.71
CA SER A 47 8.76 8.61 6.86
C SER A 47 7.38 7.99 7.13
N GLY A 48 7.30 6.66 7.32
CA GLY A 48 6.03 5.96 7.61
C GLY A 48 5.15 5.62 6.39
N LYS A 49 5.67 5.69 5.16
CA LYS A 49 4.91 5.32 3.93
C LYS A 49 4.32 3.91 4.00
N THR A 50 5.16 2.91 4.32
CA THR A 50 4.74 1.51 4.51
C THR A 50 3.66 1.36 5.58
N HIS A 51 3.77 2.10 6.69
CA HIS A 51 2.74 2.13 7.73
C HIS A 51 1.41 2.63 7.16
N LEU A 52 1.43 3.76 6.44
CA LEU A 52 0.23 4.33 5.84
C LEU A 52 -0.42 3.38 4.82
N LEU A 53 0.36 2.69 4.01
CA LEU A 53 -0.16 1.67 3.08
C LEU A 53 -0.82 0.51 3.83
N HIS A 54 -0.17 -0.05 4.85
CA HIS A 54 -0.79 -1.10 5.67
C HIS A 54 -2.03 -0.61 6.41
N ALA A 55 -2.04 0.63 6.92
CA ALA A 55 -3.20 1.22 7.58
C ALA A 55 -4.38 1.39 6.62
N ALA A 56 -4.12 1.77 5.37
CA ALA A 56 -5.14 1.84 4.31
C ALA A 56 -5.68 0.44 3.97
N CYS A 57 -4.80 -0.56 3.79
CA CYS A 57 -5.22 -1.96 3.61
C CYS A 57 -6.09 -2.45 4.77
N GLY A 58 -5.66 -2.24 6.02
CA GLY A 58 -6.41 -2.66 7.20
C GLY A 58 -7.78 -1.98 7.31
N LEU A 59 -7.86 -0.69 6.99
CA LEU A 59 -9.13 0.02 6.92
C LEU A 59 -10.06 -0.57 5.84
N ALA A 60 -9.54 -0.85 4.65
CA ALA A 60 -10.32 -1.44 3.55
C ALA A 60 -10.79 -2.86 3.88
N GLN A 61 -9.93 -3.68 4.48
CA GLN A 61 -10.29 -5.01 4.96
C GLN A 61 -11.40 -4.95 6.02
N SER A 62 -11.38 -3.96 6.91
CA SER A 62 -12.46 -3.77 7.91
C SER A 62 -13.81 -3.43 7.27
N GLN A 63 -13.80 -2.90 6.04
CA GLN A 63 -14.98 -2.67 5.20
C GLN A 63 -15.28 -3.85 4.25
N GLN A 64 -14.64 -5.00 4.47
CA GLN A 64 -14.78 -6.22 3.67
C GLN A 64 -14.34 -6.08 2.21
N TRP A 65 -13.49 -5.11 1.90
CA TRP A 65 -12.93 -4.97 0.56
C TRP A 65 -11.89 -6.05 0.27
N THR A 66 -11.80 -6.50 -0.98
CA THR A 66 -10.66 -7.27 -1.45
C THR A 66 -9.44 -6.34 -1.57
N THR A 67 -8.34 -6.70 -0.91
CA THR A 67 -7.12 -5.87 -0.87
C THR A 67 -5.90 -6.68 -1.25
N LEU A 68 -4.97 -6.06 -1.97
CA LEU A 68 -3.64 -6.60 -2.22
C LEU A 68 -2.58 -5.60 -1.74
N TYR A 69 -1.57 -6.11 -1.05
CA TYR A 69 -0.36 -5.36 -0.73
C TYR A 69 0.82 -6.03 -1.42
N LEU A 70 1.60 -5.26 -2.18
CA LEU A 70 2.77 -5.73 -2.91
C LEU A 70 3.96 -4.83 -2.57
N SER A 71 5.07 -5.42 -2.14
CA SER A 71 6.33 -4.70 -1.93
C SER A 71 7.38 -5.15 -2.94
N PHE A 72 7.89 -4.22 -3.74
CA PHE A 72 8.96 -4.49 -4.71
C PHE A 72 10.33 -4.74 -4.06
N LYS A 73 10.39 -4.89 -2.72
CA LYS A 73 11.56 -5.44 -2.02
C LYS A 73 11.67 -6.95 -2.17
N GLU A 74 10.57 -7.64 -2.45
CA GLU A 74 10.57 -9.10 -2.57
C GLU A 74 11.34 -9.54 -3.83
N PRO A 75 12.44 -10.29 -3.68
CA PRO A 75 13.38 -10.55 -4.78
C PRO A 75 12.85 -11.52 -5.84
N SER A 76 11.77 -12.24 -5.57
CA SER A 76 11.19 -13.25 -6.46
C SER A 76 10.02 -12.73 -7.32
N LEU A 77 9.68 -11.45 -7.20
CA LEU A 77 8.60 -10.86 -7.99
C LEU A 77 8.99 -10.72 -9.46
N GLN A 78 8.01 -10.96 -10.33
CA GLN A 78 8.09 -10.74 -11.78
C GLN A 78 7.03 -9.73 -12.17
N SER A 79 7.24 -9.02 -13.29
CA SER A 79 6.34 -7.99 -13.82
C SER A 79 4.88 -8.47 -13.93
N SER A 80 4.69 -9.75 -14.27
CA SER A 80 3.39 -10.41 -14.37
C SER A 80 2.57 -10.42 -13.07
N VAL A 81 3.17 -10.12 -11.91
CA VAL A 81 2.41 -9.93 -10.66
C VAL A 81 1.45 -8.73 -10.73
N LEU A 82 1.68 -7.80 -11.66
CA LEU A 82 0.81 -6.64 -11.91
C LEU A 82 -0.37 -6.97 -12.83
N GLU A 83 -0.45 -8.20 -13.35
CA GLU A 83 -1.58 -8.66 -14.16
C GLU A 83 -2.76 -9.09 -13.27
N GLY A 84 -3.99 -8.76 -13.67
CA GLY A 84 -5.20 -9.21 -12.99
C GLY A 84 -5.47 -8.49 -11.66
N LEU A 85 -4.80 -7.37 -11.38
CA LEU A 85 -4.98 -6.65 -10.11
C LEU A 85 -6.31 -5.90 -10.01
N GLU A 86 -7.01 -5.71 -11.14
CA GLU A 86 -8.35 -5.09 -11.22
C GLU A 86 -9.43 -5.85 -10.44
N GLN A 87 -9.19 -7.10 -10.06
CA GLN A 87 -10.10 -7.87 -9.18
C GLN A 87 -10.08 -7.39 -7.73
N TYR A 88 -9.06 -6.62 -7.32
CA TYR A 88 -8.93 -6.07 -5.98
C TYR A 88 -9.53 -4.67 -5.92
N GLN A 89 -10.30 -4.40 -4.87
CA GLN A 89 -10.86 -3.06 -4.64
C GLN A 89 -9.82 -2.07 -4.12
N LEU A 90 -8.72 -2.54 -3.52
CA LEU A 90 -7.57 -1.72 -3.16
C LEU A 90 -6.27 -2.47 -3.43
N VAL A 91 -5.38 -1.84 -4.18
CA VAL A 91 -4.02 -2.32 -4.42
C VAL A 91 -3.04 -1.32 -3.82
N CYS A 92 -2.20 -1.77 -2.91
CA CYS A 92 -1.12 -0.98 -2.34
C CYS A 92 0.22 -1.47 -2.88
N LEU A 93 0.91 -0.60 -3.60
CA LEU A 93 2.22 -0.85 -4.19
C LEU A 93 3.28 -0.09 -3.38
N ASP A 94 4.14 -0.81 -2.66
CA ASP A 94 5.25 -0.22 -1.89
C ASP A 94 6.59 -0.42 -2.60
N ASP A 95 7.51 0.50 -2.36
CA ASP A 95 8.87 0.49 -2.92
C ASP A 95 8.96 0.55 -4.46
N ILE A 96 8.00 1.21 -5.13
CA ILE A 96 7.96 1.39 -6.60
C ILE A 96 9.29 1.91 -7.16
N GLN A 97 10.05 2.71 -6.41
CA GLN A 97 11.36 3.20 -6.85
C GLN A 97 12.36 2.08 -7.20
N ARG A 98 12.15 0.84 -6.74
CA ARG A 98 13.03 -0.31 -7.03
C ARG A 98 12.86 -0.84 -8.45
N ILE A 99 11.70 -0.61 -9.06
CA ILE A 99 11.40 -1.04 -10.43
C ILE A 99 11.54 0.10 -11.45
N ALA A 100 11.85 1.32 -11.00
CA ALA A 100 12.08 2.46 -11.87
C ALA A 100 13.28 2.23 -12.81
N GLY A 101 13.13 2.58 -14.09
CA GLY A 101 14.11 2.37 -15.15
C GLY A 101 14.13 0.94 -15.70
N GLN A 102 13.28 0.04 -15.22
CA GLN A 102 13.15 -1.31 -15.74
C GLN A 102 11.95 -1.37 -16.69
N ALA A 103 12.21 -1.35 -18.00
CA ALA A 103 11.18 -1.18 -19.03
C ALA A 103 9.99 -2.14 -18.90
N GLU A 104 10.27 -3.41 -18.62
CA GLU A 104 9.24 -4.45 -18.43
C GLU A 104 8.29 -4.13 -17.26
N TRP A 105 8.84 -3.62 -16.16
CA TRP A 105 8.05 -3.22 -14.99
C TRP A 105 7.27 -1.93 -15.23
N GLU A 106 7.86 -0.96 -15.92
CA GLU A 106 7.19 0.30 -16.26
C GLU A 106 6.01 0.07 -17.21
N GLU A 107 6.17 -0.83 -18.19
CA GLU A 107 5.10 -1.24 -19.10
C GLU A 107 3.98 -1.99 -18.35
N ALA A 108 4.32 -2.98 -17.52
CA ALA A 108 3.34 -3.71 -16.72
C ALA A 108 2.57 -2.79 -15.75
N LEU A 109 3.26 -1.82 -15.11
CA LEU A 109 2.61 -0.84 -14.23
C LEU A 109 1.69 0.11 -15.01
N PHE A 110 2.10 0.52 -16.23
CA PHE A 110 1.26 1.32 -17.11
C PHE A 110 -0.02 0.56 -17.50
N HIS A 111 0.08 -0.73 -17.82
CA HIS A 111 -1.10 -1.57 -18.10
C HIS A 111 -1.98 -1.80 -16.87
N CYS A 112 -1.39 -1.97 -15.69
CA CYS A 112 -2.15 -2.12 -14.45
C CYS A 112 -2.99 -0.88 -14.11
N TYR A 113 -2.53 0.31 -14.52
CA TYR A 113 -3.21 1.57 -14.22
C TYR A 113 -4.33 1.95 -15.20
N ASN A 114 -4.25 1.51 -16.47
CA ASN A 114 -5.15 1.94 -17.56
C ASN A 114 -6.14 0.84 -17.97
#